data_AF-A0A9E5R7N4-F1
#
_entry.id   AF-A0A9E5R7N4-F1
#
_cell.length_a   1.000
_cell.length_b   1.000
_cell.length_c   1.000
_cell.angle_alpha   90.00
_cell.angle_beta   90.00
_cell.angle_gamma   90.00
#
_symmetry.space_group_name_H-M   'P 1'
#
loop_
_entity.id
_entity.type
_entity.pdbx_description
1 polymer ?
#
loop_
_entity_poly.entity_id
_entity_poly.type
_entity_poly.pdbx_seq_one_letter_code
_entity_poly.pdbx_strand_id
1 'polypeptide(L)'
;MEDAHAGLVARPTEDPVASCGSCHPNITEHAVDSLHFTLRGYDTAIYARSAPEHFPALEEMETYHCNDCHASCGDCHVSQPNSVGGGLVQGHVFYREPSMSQNCTACHGSRVKDEYYGAHEGIPSDVHFRARMACIDCHTGDVMHGVNVEADHRYDGTREPTCEDCHTAQVGAGSGILQHEIHGTESLSCQACHSVEYTNCTNCHVQRTEDDIPFFSVESHSLGFYLGRNPLRSAERPYEYVPLRHVPIDPDSFSFYGENLLPNFSALPTWVHATPHNIQRNTPQTESCLSCHGNDAIFLTPDKVEPNVLEANLGVIVPAAPPLPEGYEDVITRPEAATPASEGGGDDFWGGEGESSAPATESEPAAPAAEGDSFWGGDGESEGSAAPASDATSGTDASSPTPEATPAEDAESFWGN
;
A
#
# COMPACT_ATOMS: atom_id res chain seq x y z
N MET A 1 -0.83 -12.95 -34.67
CA MET A 1 -1.09 -11.90 -33.66
C MET A 1 0.03 -10.87 -33.67
N GLU A 2 1.28 -11.30 -33.87
CA GLU A 2 2.45 -10.41 -33.98
C GLU A 2 2.37 -9.38 -35.13
N ASP A 3 1.86 -9.75 -36.32
CA ASP A 3 1.72 -8.80 -37.45
C ASP A 3 0.75 -7.63 -37.17
N ALA A 4 -0.26 -7.83 -36.32
CA ALA A 4 -1.25 -6.80 -36.00
C ALA A 4 -0.73 -5.75 -35.01
N HIS A 5 0.33 -6.08 -34.27
CA HIS A 5 0.97 -5.18 -33.31
C HIS A 5 2.31 -4.63 -33.81
N ALA A 6 2.69 -4.95 -35.06
CA ALA A 6 3.89 -4.42 -35.68
C ALA A 6 3.83 -2.88 -35.75
N GLY A 7 4.77 -2.22 -35.07
CA GLY A 7 4.86 -0.76 -35.03
C GLY A 7 3.95 -0.07 -34.02
N LEU A 8 3.19 -0.82 -33.22
CA LEU A 8 2.48 -0.25 -32.08
C LEU A 8 3.45 0.02 -30.93
N VAL A 9 3.31 1.19 -30.30
CA VAL A 9 3.97 1.48 -29.03
C VAL A 9 3.16 0.80 -27.94
N ALA A 10 3.75 -0.18 -27.25
CA ALA A 10 3.03 -0.97 -26.25
C ALA A 10 2.55 -0.12 -25.06
N ARG A 11 3.35 0.87 -24.64
CA ARG A 11 3.07 1.77 -23.52
C ARG A 11 3.33 3.23 -23.91
N PRO A 12 2.44 3.86 -24.69
CA PRO A 12 2.65 5.22 -25.18
C PRO A 12 2.76 6.23 -24.03
N THR A 13 2.18 5.93 -22.87
CA THR A 13 2.19 6.80 -21.68
C THR A 13 3.51 6.78 -20.89
N GLU A 14 4.51 5.98 -21.30
CA GLU A 14 5.88 6.11 -20.80
C GLU A 14 6.52 7.44 -21.22
N ASP A 15 6.05 8.06 -22.31
CA ASP A 15 6.28 9.46 -22.61
C ASP A 15 4.97 10.25 -22.43
N PRO A 16 4.65 10.67 -21.20
CA PRO A 16 3.39 11.36 -20.91
C PRO A 16 3.33 12.74 -21.57
N VAL A 17 4.47 13.39 -21.81
CA VAL A 17 4.52 14.70 -22.48
C VAL A 17 4.10 14.56 -23.94
N ALA A 18 4.64 13.58 -24.65
CA ALA A 18 4.26 13.32 -26.04
C ALA A 18 2.81 12.82 -26.17
N SER A 19 2.37 11.94 -25.26
CA SER A 19 1.08 11.26 -25.37
C SER A 19 -0.10 12.06 -24.80
N CYS A 20 0.10 12.77 -23.69
CA CYS A 20 -0.97 13.43 -22.93
C CYS A 20 -0.78 14.95 -22.83
N GLY A 21 0.43 15.46 -23.02
CA GLY A 21 0.80 16.85 -22.72
C GLY A 21 0.09 17.91 -23.56
N SER A 22 -0.43 17.56 -24.74
CA SER A 22 -1.24 18.49 -25.55
C SER A 22 -2.58 18.84 -24.91
N CYS A 23 -3.14 17.94 -24.10
CA CYS A 23 -4.43 18.11 -23.43
C CYS A 23 -4.29 18.33 -21.91
N HIS A 24 -3.23 17.77 -21.31
CA HIS A 24 -2.99 17.80 -19.86
C HIS A 24 -1.62 18.41 -19.49
N PRO A 25 -1.24 19.58 -20.06
CA PRO A 25 0.12 20.12 -19.90
C PRO A 25 0.50 20.36 -18.43
N ASN A 26 -0.46 20.84 -17.63
CA ASN A 26 -0.25 21.13 -16.20
C ASN A 26 -0.10 19.87 -15.33
N ILE A 27 -0.44 18.68 -15.85
CA ILE A 27 -0.27 17.42 -15.12
C ILE A 27 1.03 16.76 -15.57
N THR A 28 1.23 16.67 -16.89
CA THR A 28 2.37 15.94 -17.47
C THR A 28 3.72 16.56 -17.12
N GLU A 29 3.78 17.89 -16.94
CA GLU A 29 5.01 18.57 -16.49
C GLU A 29 5.43 18.15 -15.08
N HIS A 30 4.49 17.82 -14.19
CA HIS A 30 4.80 17.40 -12.82
C HIS A 30 4.87 15.89 -12.66
N ALA A 31 4.01 15.15 -13.36
CA ALA A 31 3.89 13.70 -13.21
C ALA A 31 5.20 12.97 -13.53
N VAL A 32 5.98 13.47 -14.50
CA VAL A 32 7.28 12.89 -14.87
C VAL A 32 8.30 12.91 -13.73
N ASP A 33 8.17 13.81 -12.76
CA ASP A 33 9.04 13.94 -11.59
C ASP A 33 8.41 13.36 -10.32
N SER A 34 7.18 12.82 -10.42
CA SER A 34 6.48 12.23 -9.29
C SER A 34 7.13 10.92 -8.83
N LEU A 35 6.95 10.57 -7.55
CA LEU A 35 7.49 9.32 -7.00
C LEU A 35 6.87 8.05 -7.64
N HIS A 36 5.61 8.11 -8.10
CA HIS A 36 4.97 6.99 -8.79
C HIS A 36 5.55 6.76 -10.20
N PHE A 37 6.00 7.85 -10.84
CA PHE A 37 6.60 7.79 -12.16
C PHE A 37 8.10 7.55 -12.12
N THR A 38 8.82 7.96 -11.08
CA THR A 38 10.29 7.86 -11.05
C THR A 38 10.80 6.74 -10.16
N LEU A 39 10.00 6.30 -9.19
CA LEU A 39 10.41 5.38 -8.13
C LEU A 39 11.62 5.84 -7.28
N ARG A 40 12.05 7.11 -7.39
CA ARG A 40 13.23 7.70 -6.72
C ARG A 40 13.29 7.51 -5.19
N GLY A 41 12.16 7.20 -4.56
CA GLY A 41 12.10 6.80 -3.16
C GLY A 41 12.90 5.53 -2.84
N TYR A 42 12.94 4.57 -3.76
CA TYR A 42 13.76 3.36 -3.64
C TYR A 42 15.23 3.71 -3.73
N ASP A 43 15.63 4.45 -4.76
CA ASP A 43 17.01 4.92 -4.98
C ASP A 43 17.52 5.67 -3.75
N THR A 44 16.72 6.60 -3.23
CA THR A 44 17.06 7.39 -2.03
C THR A 44 17.37 6.49 -0.84
N ALA A 45 16.54 5.47 -0.60
CA ALA A 45 16.73 4.56 0.53
C ALA A 45 17.89 3.57 0.32
N ILE A 46 18.05 3.05 -0.90
CA ILE A 46 19.08 2.06 -1.24
C ILE A 46 20.45 2.73 -1.33
N TYR A 47 20.57 3.87 -2.01
CA TYR A 47 21.83 4.60 -2.16
C TYR A 47 22.33 5.16 -0.83
N ALA A 48 21.44 5.54 0.09
CA ALA A 48 21.83 5.93 1.44
C ALA A 48 22.57 4.80 2.20
N ARG A 49 22.27 3.54 1.88
CA ARG A 49 22.96 2.36 2.44
C ARG A 49 24.14 1.89 1.58
N SER A 50 24.37 2.51 0.42
CA SER A 50 25.36 2.07 -0.56
C SER A 50 26.46 3.12 -0.83
N ALA A 51 27.27 2.87 -1.85
CA ALA A 51 28.32 3.76 -2.35
C ALA A 51 28.21 3.88 -3.88
N PRO A 52 28.59 5.03 -4.48
CA PRO A 52 28.38 5.29 -5.92
C PRO A 52 28.93 4.24 -6.89
N GLU A 53 30.02 3.56 -6.53
CA GLU A 53 30.60 2.47 -7.30
C GLU A 53 29.69 1.24 -7.44
N HIS A 54 28.71 1.08 -6.56
CA HIS A 54 27.75 -0.03 -6.55
C HIS A 54 26.45 0.29 -7.29
N PHE A 55 26.17 1.56 -7.60
CA PHE A 55 24.90 1.98 -8.19
C PHE A 55 24.56 1.24 -9.49
N PRO A 56 25.49 1.00 -10.43
CA PRO A 56 25.14 0.26 -11.66
C PRO A 56 24.60 -1.16 -11.41
N ALA A 57 25.10 -1.87 -10.39
CA ALA A 57 24.62 -3.20 -10.04
C ALA A 57 23.25 -3.14 -9.33
N LEU A 58 23.03 -2.09 -8.54
CA LEU A 58 21.74 -1.85 -7.86
C LEU A 58 20.65 -1.42 -8.85
N GLU A 59 20.98 -0.57 -9.82
CA GLU A 59 20.08 -0.17 -10.91
C GLU A 59 19.69 -1.36 -11.80
N GLU A 60 20.64 -2.27 -12.07
CA GLU A 60 20.32 -3.55 -12.73
C GLU A 60 19.34 -4.37 -11.88
N MET A 61 19.62 -4.53 -10.59
CA MET A 61 18.75 -5.25 -9.65
C MET A 61 17.34 -4.64 -9.59
N GLU A 62 17.22 -3.32 -9.48
CA GLU A 62 15.94 -2.61 -9.43
C GLU A 62 15.15 -2.80 -10.72
N THR A 63 15.82 -2.83 -11.87
CA THR A 63 15.19 -3.10 -13.17
C THR A 63 14.49 -4.47 -13.19
N TYR A 64 15.09 -5.49 -12.57
CA TYR A 64 14.49 -6.83 -12.50
C TYR A 64 13.44 -6.99 -11.40
N HIS A 65 13.55 -6.26 -10.28
CA HIS A 65 12.82 -6.60 -9.06
C HIS A 65 11.90 -5.52 -8.51
N CYS A 66 12.17 -4.25 -8.81
CA CYS A 66 11.50 -3.11 -8.19
C CYS A 66 10.65 -2.33 -9.20
N ASN A 67 11.15 -2.22 -10.43
CA ASN A 67 10.59 -1.35 -11.45
C ASN A 67 9.31 -1.91 -12.11
N ASP A 68 8.87 -3.12 -11.75
CA ASP A 68 7.57 -3.66 -12.16
C ASP A 68 6.38 -2.85 -11.61
N CYS A 69 6.60 -2.10 -10.52
CA CYS A 69 5.60 -1.18 -9.95
C CYS A 69 5.65 0.23 -10.57
N HIS A 70 6.57 0.51 -11.50
CA HIS A 70 6.72 1.81 -12.13
C HIS A 70 5.46 2.17 -12.93
N ALA A 71 4.81 3.28 -12.56
CA ALA A 71 3.50 3.63 -13.09
C ALA A 71 3.60 4.73 -14.15
N SER A 72 2.93 4.52 -15.28
CA SER A 72 2.63 5.52 -16.29
C SER A 72 1.16 5.94 -16.22
N CYS A 73 0.74 6.94 -17.01
CA CYS A 73 -0.67 7.35 -17.03
C CYS A 73 -1.62 6.18 -17.38
N GLY A 74 -1.18 5.26 -18.25
CA GLY A 74 -1.95 4.09 -18.65
C GLY A 74 -2.24 3.14 -17.51
N ASP A 75 -1.28 2.91 -16.61
CA ASP A 75 -1.40 1.93 -15.50
C ASP A 75 -2.40 2.36 -14.41
N CYS A 76 -2.79 3.63 -14.41
CA CYS A 76 -3.81 4.18 -13.52
C CYS A 76 -5.14 4.44 -14.25
N HIS A 77 -5.08 4.93 -15.49
CA HIS A 77 -6.26 5.45 -16.18
C HIS A 77 -6.85 4.52 -17.23
N VAL A 78 -6.18 3.43 -17.62
CA VAL A 78 -6.62 2.56 -18.73
C VAL A 78 -6.44 1.07 -18.45
N SER A 79 -5.29 0.68 -17.87
CA SER A 79 -4.91 -0.70 -17.61
C SER A 79 -4.63 -0.94 -16.13
N GLN A 80 -4.61 -2.21 -15.75
CA GLN A 80 -3.98 -2.63 -14.50
C GLN A 80 -2.46 -2.61 -14.66
N PRO A 81 -1.71 -2.46 -13.56
CA PRO A 81 -0.26 -2.55 -13.58
C PRO A 81 0.25 -3.91 -14.08
N ASN A 82 1.39 -3.91 -14.78
CA ASN A 82 2.02 -5.14 -15.28
C ASN A 82 2.42 -6.10 -14.16
N SER A 83 2.74 -5.58 -12.97
CA SER A 83 3.09 -6.37 -11.78
C SER A 83 2.01 -7.38 -11.35
N VAL A 84 0.76 -7.19 -11.79
CA VAL A 84 -0.36 -8.12 -11.53
C VAL A 84 -0.86 -8.83 -12.80
N GLY A 85 -0.06 -8.83 -13.87
CA GLY A 85 -0.40 -9.43 -15.16
C GLY A 85 -0.98 -8.47 -16.20
N GLY A 86 -1.13 -7.19 -15.86
CA GLY A 86 -1.57 -6.13 -16.77
C GLY A 86 -3.00 -6.31 -17.28
N GLY A 87 -3.28 -5.72 -18.45
CA GLY A 87 -4.58 -5.80 -19.12
C GLY A 87 -5.47 -4.56 -18.92
N LEU A 88 -6.35 -4.32 -19.88
CA LEU A 88 -7.22 -3.14 -19.89
C LEU A 88 -8.35 -3.29 -18.86
N VAL A 89 -8.58 -2.25 -18.05
CA VAL A 89 -9.67 -2.22 -17.05
C VAL A 89 -11.03 -2.33 -17.76
N GLN A 90 -11.22 -1.56 -18.84
CA GLN A 90 -12.41 -1.63 -19.70
C GLN A 90 -12.09 -1.22 -21.14
N GLY A 91 -11.31 -2.04 -21.86
CA GLY A 91 -10.86 -1.68 -23.21
C GLY A 91 -10.07 -0.36 -23.21
N HIS A 92 -10.17 0.44 -24.27
CA HIS A 92 -9.46 1.72 -24.38
C HIS A 92 -10.20 2.89 -23.69
N VAL A 93 -11.01 2.61 -22.67
CA VAL A 93 -11.69 3.66 -21.90
C VAL A 93 -10.71 4.26 -20.90
N PHE A 94 -10.58 5.59 -20.95
CA PHE A 94 -9.81 6.36 -19.98
C PHE A 94 -10.69 6.72 -18.79
N TYR A 95 -10.31 6.27 -17.59
CA TYR A 95 -10.96 6.63 -16.34
C TYR A 95 -10.26 7.82 -15.72
N ARG A 96 -11.01 8.85 -15.36
CA ARG A 96 -10.46 9.97 -14.59
C ARG A 96 -9.99 9.51 -13.20
N GLU A 97 -10.77 8.67 -12.56
CA GLU A 97 -10.49 8.15 -11.21
C GLU A 97 -10.09 6.66 -11.34
N PRO A 98 -8.85 6.29 -10.97
CA PRO A 98 -8.40 4.91 -11.00
C PRO A 98 -9.23 4.01 -10.08
N SER A 99 -9.31 2.73 -10.42
CA SER A 99 -9.91 1.73 -9.55
C SER A 99 -9.02 1.48 -8.34
N MET A 100 -9.59 1.51 -7.14
CA MET A 100 -8.85 1.08 -5.95
C MET A 100 -8.32 -0.34 -6.08
N SER A 101 -9.17 -1.29 -6.49
CA SER A 101 -8.82 -2.71 -6.51
C SER A 101 -7.87 -3.07 -7.66
N GLN A 102 -8.10 -2.48 -8.83
CA GLN A 102 -7.39 -2.84 -10.06
C GLN A 102 -6.16 -1.97 -10.36
N ASN A 103 -6.03 -0.80 -9.72
CA ASN A 103 -4.89 0.10 -9.93
C ASN A 103 -4.11 0.32 -8.62
N CYS A 104 -4.74 0.90 -7.58
CA CYS A 104 -4.03 1.26 -6.36
C CYS A 104 -3.53 0.03 -5.59
N THR A 105 -4.42 -0.89 -5.24
CA THR A 105 -4.08 -2.09 -4.45
C THR A 105 -3.47 -3.21 -5.30
N ALA A 106 -3.41 -3.05 -6.62
CA ALA A 106 -2.64 -3.95 -7.47
C ALA A 106 -1.15 -3.82 -7.16
N CYS A 107 -0.62 -2.59 -7.03
CA CYS A 107 0.75 -2.35 -6.59
C CYS A 107 0.89 -2.32 -5.05
N HIS A 108 -0.06 -1.71 -4.34
CA HIS A 108 -0.02 -1.58 -2.88
C HIS A 108 -0.66 -2.77 -2.14
N GLY A 109 -0.69 -3.95 -2.78
CA GLY A 109 -1.45 -5.12 -2.36
C GLY A 109 -0.95 -5.83 -1.10
N SER A 110 0.37 -5.87 -0.90
CA SER A 110 1.00 -6.74 0.11
C SER A 110 0.92 -6.21 1.55
N ARG A 111 0.67 -4.91 1.74
CA ARG A 111 0.59 -4.27 3.07
C ARG A 111 -0.66 -3.42 3.18
N VAL A 112 -0.77 -2.41 2.32
CA VAL A 112 -1.82 -1.38 2.42
C VAL A 112 -3.20 -1.98 2.18
N LYS A 113 -3.36 -2.82 1.15
CA LYS A 113 -4.66 -3.43 0.85
C LYS A 113 -5.19 -4.27 2.03
N ASP A 114 -4.36 -5.16 2.56
CA ASP A 114 -4.79 -6.10 3.59
C ASP A 114 -5.08 -5.39 4.92
N GLU A 115 -4.30 -4.35 5.25
CA GLU A 115 -4.57 -3.45 6.37
C GLU A 115 -5.88 -2.66 6.18
N TYR A 116 -6.09 -2.07 5.00
CA TYR A 116 -7.24 -1.19 4.75
C TYR A 116 -8.55 -1.95 4.62
N TYR A 117 -8.52 -3.10 3.96
CA TYR A 117 -9.69 -3.95 3.75
C TYR A 117 -9.97 -4.90 4.92
N GLY A 118 -9.06 -5.03 5.89
CA GLY A 118 -9.21 -5.96 7.00
C GLY A 118 -9.09 -7.42 6.56
N ALA A 119 -8.11 -7.72 5.72
CA ALA A 119 -7.86 -9.06 5.20
C ALA A 119 -6.98 -9.91 6.14
N HIS A 120 -6.42 -9.32 7.19
CA HIS A 120 -5.73 -10.05 8.24
C HIS A 120 -6.72 -10.67 9.24
N GLU A 121 -6.54 -11.95 9.56
CA GLU A 121 -7.41 -12.66 10.49
C GLU A 121 -7.46 -11.95 11.85
N GLY A 122 -8.68 -11.73 12.36
CA GLY A 122 -8.91 -11.09 13.66
C GLY A 122 -8.71 -9.57 13.69
N ILE A 123 -8.26 -8.95 12.59
CA ILE A 123 -8.05 -7.51 12.51
C ILE A 123 -9.14 -6.89 11.63
N PRO A 124 -9.95 -5.95 12.16
CA PRO A 124 -11.00 -5.31 11.38
C PRO A 124 -10.41 -4.38 10.32
N SER A 125 -11.18 -4.13 9.26
CA SER A 125 -10.85 -3.14 8.23
C SER A 125 -10.70 -1.72 8.77
N ASP A 126 -10.13 -0.81 7.99
CA ASP A 126 -10.06 0.60 8.36
C ASP A 126 -11.48 1.21 8.52
N VAL A 127 -11.68 2.08 9.52
CA VAL A 127 -12.95 2.78 9.73
C VAL A 127 -13.36 3.61 8.51
N HIS A 128 -12.40 4.19 7.79
CA HIS A 128 -12.64 4.98 6.58
C HIS A 128 -13.06 4.09 5.41
N PHE A 129 -12.48 2.89 5.30
CA PHE A 129 -12.94 1.90 4.32
C PHE A 129 -14.39 1.49 4.59
N ARG A 130 -14.77 1.25 5.85
CA ARG A 130 -16.17 0.97 6.23
C ARG A 130 -17.11 2.15 5.96
N ALA A 131 -16.57 3.38 5.99
CA ALA A 131 -17.28 4.58 5.57
C ALA A 131 -17.30 4.77 4.04
N ARG A 132 -16.82 3.77 3.27
CA ARG A 132 -16.76 3.75 1.80
C ARG A 132 -15.80 4.78 1.20
N MET A 133 -14.79 5.21 1.95
CA MET A 133 -13.74 6.06 1.40
C MET A 133 -12.83 5.26 0.48
N ALA A 134 -12.50 5.87 -0.64
CA ALA A 134 -11.48 5.43 -1.56
C ALA A 134 -10.12 6.04 -1.24
N CYS A 135 -9.05 5.48 -1.80
CA CYS A 135 -7.68 6.00 -1.63
C CYS A 135 -7.62 7.50 -1.99
N ILE A 136 -8.32 7.89 -3.06
CA ILE A 136 -8.33 9.27 -3.58
C ILE A 136 -9.13 10.26 -2.72
N ASP A 137 -9.95 9.78 -1.79
CA ASP A 137 -10.67 10.66 -0.85
C ASP A 137 -9.72 11.29 0.17
N CYS A 138 -8.57 10.65 0.43
CA CYS A 138 -7.48 11.21 1.22
C CYS A 138 -6.32 11.67 0.32
N HIS A 139 -5.96 10.87 -0.69
CA HIS A 139 -4.83 11.17 -1.57
C HIS A 139 -5.29 11.81 -2.89
N THR A 140 -5.26 13.13 -2.93
CA THR A 140 -5.75 13.89 -4.09
C THR A 140 -4.97 13.61 -5.37
N GLY A 141 -5.57 13.93 -6.52
CA GLY A 141 -4.90 13.81 -7.82
C GLY A 141 -3.63 14.66 -7.93
N ASP A 142 -3.58 15.82 -7.27
CA ASP A 142 -2.39 16.67 -7.26
C ASP A 142 -1.22 15.99 -6.54
N VAL A 143 -1.48 15.37 -5.38
CA VAL A 143 -0.48 14.57 -4.65
C VAL A 143 -0.01 13.38 -5.49
N MET A 144 -0.94 12.68 -6.14
CA MET A 144 -0.63 11.51 -6.96
C MET A 144 0.21 11.85 -8.19
N HIS A 145 -0.05 13.01 -8.81
CA HIS A 145 0.71 13.50 -9.96
C HIS A 145 1.95 14.34 -9.58
N GLY A 146 2.27 14.50 -8.29
CA GLY A 146 3.43 15.31 -7.86
C GLY A 146 3.30 16.81 -8.15
N VAL A 147 2.08 17.33 -8.28
CA VAL A 147 1.85 18.74 -8.61
C VAL A 147 2.39 19.64 -7.48
N ASN A 148 3.36 20.49 -7.82
CA ASN A 148 4.08 21.36 -6.88
C ASN A 148 4.83 20.62 -5.76
N VAL A 149 5.21 19.35 -5.96
CA VAL A 149 5.97 18.57 -4.98
C VAL A 149 7.27 18.06 -5.61
N GLU A 150 8.40 18.57 -5.13
CA GLU A 150 9.70 17.94 -5.34
C GLU A 150 10.00 17.06 -4.11
N ALA A 151 9.99 15.75 -4.28
CA ALA A 151 10.20 14.79 -3.20
C ALA A 151 11.14 13.66 -3.65
N ASP A 152 12.15 13.37 -2.84
CA ASP A 152 13.04 12.21 -3.02
C ASP A 152 12.50 11.01 -2.24
N HIS A 153 11.67 11.24 -1.23
CA HIS A 153 11.03 10.22 -0.42
C HIS A 153 9.56 10.59 -0.12
N ARG A 154 8.70 9.57 0.09
CA ARG A 154 7.25 9.75 0.37
C ARG A 154 6.89 10.54 1.63
N TYR A 155 7.88 10.91 2.44
CA TYR A 155 7.71 11.69 3.66
C TYR A 155 8.41 13.06 3.57
N ASP A 156 8.90 13.44 2.39
CA ASP A 156 9.43 14.78 2.17
C ASP A 156 8.29 15.80 2.06
N GLY A 157 8.62 17.07 2.30
CA GLY A 157 7.67 18.16 2.24
C GLY A 157 6.59 18.14 3.33
N THR A 158 5.52 18.88 3.06
CA THR A 158 4.34 19.00 3.93
C THR A 158 3.70 17.63 4.16
N ARG A 159 3.19 17.40 5.37
CA ARG A 159 2.49 16.16 5.68
C ARG A 159 1.11 16.19 5.00
N GLU A 160 0.94 15.41 3.95
CA GLU A 160 -0.35 15.23 3.29
C GLU A 160 -0.55 13.74 2.92
N PRO A 161 -1.74 13.15 3.15
CA PRO A 161 -2.89 13.72 3.86
C PRO A 161 -2.69 13.82 5.38
N THR A 162 -3.50 14.63 6.07
CA THR A 162 -3.55 14.67 7.54
C THR A 162 -4.89 14.22 8.11
N CYS A 163 -4.87 13.68 9.32
CA CYS A 163 -6.11 13.38 10.04
C CYS A 163 -6.85 14.68 10.41
N GLU A 164 -6.07 15.72 10.68
CA GLU A 164 -6.52 17.01 11.16
C GLU A 164 -7.34 17.79 10.13
N ASP A 165 -7.14 17.54 8.83
CA ASP A 165 -7.95 18.15 7.75
C ASP A 165 -9.43 17.76 7.85
N CYS A 166 -9.73 16.55 8.32
CA CYS A 166 -11.10 16.04 8.49
C CYS A 166 -11.58 16.09 9.96
N HIS A 167 -10.66 15.97 10.92
CA HIS A 167 -10.98 15.81 12.34
C HIS A 167 -10.63 17.04 13.19
N THR A 168 -10.69 18.25 12.64
CA THR A 168 -10.36 19.52 13.32
C THR A 168 -10.97 19.68 14.72
N ALA A 169 -12.23 19.29 14.91
CA ALA A 169 -12.93 19.40 16.20
C ALA A 169 -12.46 18.39 17.26
N GLN A 170 -11.67 17.39 16.87
CA GLN A 170 -11.21 16.33 17.75
C GLN A 170 -9.75 16.51 18.17
N VAL A 171 -9.08 17.59 17.76
CA VAL A 171 -7.63 17.75 17.96
C VAL A 171 -7.34 18.76 19.06
N GLY A 172 -6.43 18.40 19.97
CA GLY A 172 -5.88 19.31 20.96
C GLY A 172 -6.89 19.83 22.00
N ALA A 173 -6.52 20.94 22.64
CA ALA A 173 -7.29 21.56 23.73
C ALA A 173 -8.69 21.99 23.26
N GLY A 174 -9.73 21.58 24.00
CA GLY A 174 -11.12 21.89 23.67
C GLY A 174 -11.79 20.85 22.77
N SER A 175 -11.09 19.78 22.40
CA SER A 175 -11.70 18.61 21.75
C SER A 175 -12.70 17.88 22.66
N GLY A 176 -12.58 18.04 23.98
CA GLY A 176 -13.38 17.30 24.95
C GLY A 176 -12.95 15.84 25.11
N ILE A 177 -11.86 15.44 24.45
CA ILE A 177 -11.24 14.12 24.55
C ILE A 177 -9.93 14.28 25.33
N LEU A 178 -9.93 13.86 26.60
CA LEU A 178 -8.82 14.07 27.53
C LEU A 178 -7.47 13.66 26.92
N GLN A 179 -7.41 12.52 26.25
CA GLN A 179 -6.20 11.97 25.65
C GLN A 179 -5.64 12.87 24.53
N HIS A 180 -6.51 13.48 23.72
CA HIS A 180 -6.09 14.43 22.68
C HIS A 180 -5.61 15.75 23.28
N GLU A 181 -6.20 16.17 24.41
CA GLU A 181 -5.79 17.39 25.10
C GLU A 181 -4.43 17.24 25.79
N ILE A 182 -4.18 16.10 26.45
CA ILE A 182 -2.95 15.89 27.23
C ILE A 182 -1.74 15.46 26.40
N HIS A 183 -1.93 14.67 25.33
CA HIS A 183 -0.83 14.26 24.45
C HIS A 183 -0.60 15.28 23.31
N GLY A 184 -1.61 16.10 23.02
CA GLY A 184 -1.55 17.12 21.98
C GLY A 184 -1.17 16.55 20.61
N THR A 185 -0.61 17.42 19.77
CA THR A 185 -0.16 17.08 18.42
C THR A 185 1.36 16.90 18.32
N GLU A 186 2.09 16.95 19.44
CA GLU A 186 3.56 16.92 19.46
C GLU A 186 4.14 15.68 20.14
N SER A 187 3.37 14.96 20.97
CA SER A 187 3.88 13.76 21.65
C SER A 187 3.68 12.51 20.80
N LEU A 188 2.47 12.30 20.27
CA LEU A 188 2.07 11.08 19.59
C LEU A 188 1.48 11.40 18.22
N SER A 189 1.89 10.68 17.17
CA SER A 189 1.12 10.67 15.92
C SER A 189 -0.26 10.04 16.14
N CYS A 190 -1.29 10.44 15.38
CA CYS A 190 -2.65 9.89 15.50
C CYS A 190 -2.66 8.35 15.41
N GLN A 191 -1.84 7.78 14.52
CA GLN A 191 -1.68 6.34 14.34
C GLN A 191 -1.12 5.63 15.57
N ALA A 192 -0.42 6.33 16.47
CA ALA A 192 0.07 5.73 17.72
C ALA A 192 -1.08 5.28 18.63
N CYS A 193 -2.22 5.96 18.56
CA CYS A 193 -3.43 5.57 19.28
C CYS A 193 -4.41 4.82 18.38
N HIS A 194 -4.46 5.14 17.08
CA HIS A 194 -5.54 4.67 16.21
C HIS A 194 -5.15 3.55 15.24
N SER A 195 -3.89 3.11 15.19
CA SER A 195 -3.50 1.91 14.45
C SER A 195 -3.62 0.67 15.34
N VAL A 196 -3.90 -0.45 14.70
CA VAL A 196 -3.79 -1.79 15.29
C VAL A 196 -2.54 -2.50 14.76
N GLU A 197 -2.33 -3.75 15.10
CA GLU A 197 -1.24 -4.56 14.54
C GLU A 197 -1.26 -4.56 13.00
N TYR A 198 -0.07 -4.56 12.40
CA TYR A 198 0.11 -4.54 10.95
C TYR A 198 1.31 -5.39 10.55
N THR A 199 1.43 -5.65 9.24
CA THR A 199 2.49 -6.50 8.70
C THR A 199 3.87 -5.87 8.86
N ASN A 200 4.76 -6.61 9.51
CA ASN A 200 6.20 -6.37 9.56
C ASN A 200 6.89 -7.48 8.76
N CYS A 201 7.88 -7.12 7.95
CA CYS A 201 8.61 -8.09 7.14
C CYS A 201 10.08 -8.03 7.51
N THR A 202 10.71 -9.19 7.65
CA THR A 202 12.13 -9.32 8.01
C THR A 202 12.88 -9.86 6.82
N ASN A 203 13.92 -9.12 6.41
CA ASN A 203 14.94 -9.50 5.43
C ASN A 203 14.39 -9.97 4.06
N CYS A 204 14.52 -9.12 3.04
CA CYS A 204 14.25 -9.50 1.65
C CYS A 204 15.56 -9.93 0.97
N HIS A 205 15.51 -10.97 0.15
CA HIS A 205 16.61 -11.33 -0.75
C HIS A 205 16.07 -11.48 -2.17
N VAL A 206 16.81 -10.97 -3.16
CA VAL A 206 16.41 -11.01 -4.58
C VAL A 206 17.36 -11.87 -5.39
N GLN A 207 16.82 -12.64 -6.34
CA GLN A 207 17.56 -13.58 -7.19
C GLN A 207 16.86 -13.78 -8.54
N ARG A 208 17.55 -14.41 -9.49
CA ARG A 208 16.97 -14.85 -10.78
C ARG A 208 17.09 -16.36 -10.94
N THR A 209 16.10 -16.96 -11.60
CA THR A 209 16.21 -18.35 -12.05
C THR A 209 17.22 -18.47 -13.20
N GLU A 210 17.56 -19.70 -13.58
CA GLU A 210 18.42 -19.96 -14.76
C GLU A 210 17.79 -19.43 -16.06
N ASP A 211 16.46 -19.32 -16.12
CA ASP A 211 15.68 -18.81 -17.25
C ASP A 211 15.42 -17.29 -17.17
N ASP A 212 16.16 -16.60 -16.31
CA ASP A 212 16.10 -15.14 -16.16
C ASP A 212 14.86 -14.56 -15.49
N ILE A 213 14.13 -15.39 -14.75
CA ILE A 213 12.90 -14.96 -14.09
C ILE A 213 13.26 -14.38 -12.72
N PRO A 214 12.97 -13.10 -12.44
CA PRO A 214 13.23 -12.51 -11.14
C PRO A 214 12.29 -13.08 -10.08
N PHE A 215 12.83 -13.33 -8.89
CA PHE A 215 12.05 -13.66 -7.70
C PHE A 215 12.70 -13.07 -6.45
N PHE A 216 11.94 -13.04 -5.37
CA PHE A 216 12.43 -12.63 -4.06
C PHE A 216 11.97 -13.61 -2.99
N SER A 217 12.67 -13.62 -1.87
CA SER A 217 12.28 -14.30 -0.65
C SER A 217 12.25 -13.32 0.51
N VAL A 218 11.37 -13.57 1.48
CA VAL A 218 11.34 -12.86 2.75
C VAL A 218 11.55 -13.91 3.84
N GLU A 219 12.48 -13.67 4.76
CA GLU A 219 12.80 -14.67 5.79
C GLU A 219 11.63 -14.93 6.73
N SER A 220 10.95 -13.86 7.14
CA SER A 220 9.73 -13.98 7.94
C SER A 220 8.85 -12.73 7.81
N HIS A 221 7.57 -12.90 8.13
CA HIS A 221 6.66 -11.79 8.35
C HIS A 221 5.85 -12.06 9.62
N SER A 222 5.42 -10.98 10.28
CA SER A 222 4.61 -11.04 11.49
C SER A 222 3.64 -9.87 11.53
N LEU A 223 2.51 -10.08 12.22
CA LEU A 223 1.65 -8.97 12.64
C LEU A 223 2.19 -8.45 13.96
N GLY A 224 2.34 -7.14 14.07
CA GLY A 224 2.84 -6.51 15.28
C GLY A 224 2.66 -5.00 15.26
N PHE A 225 2.77 -4.40 16.44
CA PHE A 225 2.65 -2.97 16.64
C PHE A 225 3.74 -2.50 17.61
N TYR A 226 4.56 -1.55 17.17
CA TYR A 226 5.58 -0.95 18.02
C TYR A 226 5.62 0.56 17.83
N LEU A 227 5.67 1.27 18.96
CA LEU A 227 6.00 2.69 19.03
C LEU A 227 7.50 2.85 19.23
N GLY A 228 8.08 3.84 18.56
CA GLY A 228 9.42 4.29 18.87
C GLY A 228 9.58 5.77 18.61
N ARG A 229 10.82 6.26 18.77
CA ARG A 229 11.13 7.67 18.53
C ARG A 229 10.98 7.98 17.05
N ASN A 230 10.42 9.15 16.76
CA ASN A 230 10.27 9.63 15.39
C ASN A 230 11.64 9.96 14.77
N PRO A 231 12.10 9.21 13.74
CA PRO A 231 13.36 9.53 13.07
C PRO A 231 13.26 10.75 12.16
N LEU A 232 12.05 11.24 11.87
CA LEU A 232 11.76 12.32 10.92
C LEU A 232 11.20 13.57 11.60
N ARG A 233 11.58 13.79 12.87
CA ARG A 233 11.04 14.88 13.68
C ARG A 233 11.36 16.24 13.06
N SER A 234 10.33 17.00 12.75
CA SER A 234 10.41 18.31 12.08
C SER A 234 9.19 19.16 12.46
N ALA A 235 9.11 20.40 11.99
CA ALA A 235 7.91 21.22 12.19
C ALA A 235 6.65 20.57 11.57
N GLU A 236 6.81 19.90 10.44
CA GLU A 236 5.72 19.20 9.72
C GLU A 236 5.33 17.86 10.38
N ARG A 237 6.26 17.26 11.14
CA ARG A 237 6.10 15.97 11.82
C ARG A 237 6.65 16.07 13.25
N PRO A 238 5.98 16.82 14.14
CA PRO A 238 6.55 17.21 15.44
C PRO A 238 6.56 16.08 16.48
N TYR A 239 5.87 14.97 16.20
CA TYR A 239 5.66 13.83 17.10
C TYR A 239 6.96 13.31 17.69
N GLU A 240 6.95 13.07 19.00
CA GLU A 240 8.03 12.38 19.70
C GLU A 240 8.01 10.87 19.43
N TYR A 241 6.83 10.25 19.52
CA TYR A 241 6.63 8.83 19.24
C TYR A 241 5.69 8.58 18.07
N VAL A 242 6.07 7.59 17.26
CA VAL A 242 5.34 7.16 16.05
C VAL A 242 5.33 5.63 15.97
N PRO A 243 4.34 5.04 15.27
CA PRO A 243 4.44 3.65 14.85
C PRO A 243 5.68 3.43 13.99
N LEU A 244 6.34 2.30 14.22
CA LEU A 244 7.47 1.84 13.44
C LEU A 244 7.14 0.54 12.72
N ARG A 245 7.66 0.37 11.51
CA ARG A 245 7.52 -0.87 10.75
C ARG A 245 8.89 -1.43 10.43
N HIS A 246 9.06 -2.74 10.61
CA HIS A 246 10.25 -3.42 10.12
C HIS A 246 10.19 -3.53 8.60
N VAL A 247 11.17 -2.94 7.91
CA VAL A 247 11.31 -3.08 6.46
C VAL A 247 12.16 -4.31 6.13
N PRO A 248 11.84 -5.05 5.06
CA PRO A 248 12.55 -6.27 4.73
C PRO A 248 13.83 -5.92 3.96
N ILE A 249 14.88 -5.58 4.68
CA ILE A 249 16.20 -5.30 4.13
C ILE A 249 17.26 -5.94 5.03
N ASP A 250 18.25 -6.55 4.41
CA ASP A 250 19.39 -7.23 5.02
C ASP A 250 20.68 -6.75 4.33
N PRO A 251 21.85 -6.74 5.02
CA PRO A 251 23.12 -6.41 4.37
C PRO A 251 23.39 -7.19 3.09
N ASP A 252 22.90 -8.43 3.00
CA ASP A 252 23.12 -9.33 1.87
C ASP A 252 21.91 -9.41 0.92
N SER A 253 20.90 -8.54 1.07
CA SER A 253 19.68 -8.49 0.25
C SER A 253 19.93 -8.58 -1.25
N PHE A 254 21.02 -7.99 -1.72
CA PHE A 254 21.37 -7.85 -3.15
C PHE A 254 22.61 -8.64 -3.56
N SER A 255 23.06 -9.59 -2.73
CA SER A 255 24.30 -10.36 -2.93
C SER A 255 24.38 -11.13 -4.24
N PHE A 256 23.23 -11.47 -4.86
CA PHE A 256 23.17 -12.07 -6.20
C PHE A 256 23.79 -11.19 -7.29
N TYR A 257 23.66 -9.87 -7.16
CA TYR A 257 24.13 -8.88 -8.14
C TYR A 257 25.55 -8.38 -7.86
N GLY A 258 26.09 -8.67 -6.68
CA GLY A 258 27.47 -8.32 -6.31
C GLY A 258 27.75 -8.46 -4.83
N GLU A 259 29.04 -8.49 -4.47
CA GLU A 259 29.46 -8.60 -3.08
C GLU A 259 29.34 -7.25 -2.36
N ASN A 260 28.78 -7.26 -1.15
CA ASN A 260 28.75 -6.11 -0.23
C ASN A 260 28.22 -4.82 -0.90
N LEU A 261 27.06 -4.89 -1.58
CA LEU A 261 26.47 -3.74 -2.26
C LEU A 261 25.90 -2.67 -1.30
N LEU A 262 25.77 -2.98 0.00
CA LEU A 262 25.25 -2.07 1.02
C LEU A 262 26.29 -1.78 2.13
N PRO A 263 27.49 -1.25 1.81
CA PRO A 263 28.55 -1.04 2.78
C PRO A 263 28.19 -0.04 3.90
N ASN A 264 27.21 0.84 3.68
CA ASN A 264 26.73 1.83 4.64
C ASN A 264 25.42 1.39 5.29
N PHE A 265 25.22 0.09 5.50
CA PHE A 265 23.94 -0.48 5.95
C PHE A 265 23.35 0.25 7.16
N SER A 266 24.16 0.60 8.17
CA SER A 266 23.70 1.29 9.39
C SER A 266 23.30 2.76 9.20
N ALA A 267 23.40 3.32 7.99
CA ALA A 267 23.02 4.72 7.71
C ALA A 267 21.52 4.99 7.89
N LEU A 268 20.68 3.96 7.77
CA LEU A 268 19.24 4.04 7.95
C LEU A 268 18.75 2.92 8.90
N PRO A 269 17.74 3.18 9.75
CA PRO A 269 17.17 2.14 10.62
C PRO A 269 16.44 1.07 9.81
N THR A 270 16.32 -0.14 10.35
CA THR A 270 15.46 -1.21 9.78
C THR A 270 14.03 -1.12 10.31
N TRP A 271 13.84 -0.47 11.46
CA TRP A 271 12.56 -0.02 11.97
C TRP A 271 12.33 1.44 11.57
N VAL A 272 11.44 1.67 10.61
CA VAL A 272 11.23 3.01 10.01
C VAL A 272 9.87 3.58 10.39
N HIS A 273 9.73 4.91 10.29
CA HIS A 273 8.45 5.60 10.48
C HIS A 273 7.34 4.99 9.61
N ALA A 274 6.23 4.62 10.23
CA ALA A 274 5.12 3.96 9.57
C ALA A 274 3.83 4.80 9.63
N THR A 275 3.05 4.69 8.56
CA THR A 275 1.69 5.22 8.42
C THR A 275 0.76 4.05 8.04
N PRO A 276 0.40 3.16 8.99
CA PRO A 276 -0.47 2.02 8.72
C PRO A 276 -1.85 2.45 8.24
N HIS A 277 -2.46 1.64 7.37
CA HIS A 277 -3.78 1.93 6.79
C HIS A 277 -4.86 1.07 7.43
N ASN A 278 -4.94 1.07 8.76
CA ASN A 278 -5.82 0.19 9.53
C ASN A 278 -6.49 0.94 10.69
N ILE A 279 -6.82 2.21 10.49
CA ILE A 279 -7.31 3.13 11.51
C ILE A 279 -8.57 2.57 12.17
N GLN A 280 -8.54 2.50 13.50
CA GLN A 280 -9.69 2.17 14.35
C GLN A 280 -9.97 3.31 15.34
N ARG A 281 -11.25 3.48 15.67
CA ARG A 281 -11.66 4.40 16.73
C ARG A 281 -11.21 3.90 18.10
N ASN A 282 -11.38 2.60 18.35
CA ASN A 282 -11.00 1.93 19.58
C ASN A 282 -9.93 0.89 19.23
N THR A 283 -8.79 0.98 19.91
CA THR A 283 -7.63 0.09 19.80
C THR A 283 -7.20 -0.36 21.19
N PRO A 284 -6.33 -1.39 21.30
CA PRO A 284 -5.73 -1.76 22.59
C PRO A 284 -5.06 -0.58 23.31
N GLN A 285 -4.48 0.37 22.57
CA GLN A 285 -3.80 1.56 23.10
C GLN A 285 -4.78 2.54 23.74
N THR A 286 -6.02 2.63 23.21
CA THR A 286 -7.04 3.55 23.74
C THR A 286 -7.78 3.03 24.97
N GLU A 287 -7.62 1.75 25.34
CA GLU A 287 -8.37 1.13 26.45
C GLU A 287 -8.05 1.74 27.81
N SER A 288 -6.78 2.11 28.06
CA SER A 288 -6.37 2.71 29.31
C SER A 288 -5.02 3.43 29.19
N CYS A 289 -4.71 4.32 30.14
CA CYS A 289 -3.38 4.93 30.22
C CYS A 289 -2.27 3.88 30.36
N LEU A 290 -2.55 2.76 31.05
CA LEU A 290 -1.60 1.66 31.27
C LEU A 290 -1.40 0.78 30.04
N SER A 291 -2.23 0.92 29.01
CA SER A 291 -2.00 0.26 27.73
C SER A 291 -0.71 0.77 27.07
N CYS A 292 -0.27 1.98 27.39
CA CYS A 292 0.98 2.56 26.91
C CYS A 292 1.98 2.83 28.05
N HIS A 293 1.55 3.50 29.12
CA HIS A 293 2.47 3.94 30.17
C HIS A 293 2.94 2.77 31.04
N GLY A 294 4.26 2.58 31.09
CA GLY A 294 4.89 1.43 31.76
C GLY A 294 4.66 0.09 31.05
N ASN A 295 4.14 0.10 29.82
CA ASN A 295 3.93 -1.11 29.03
C ASN A 295 5.00 -1.24 27.93
N ASP A 296 6.14 -1.86 28.27
CA ASP A 296 7.23 -2.08 27.32
C ASP A 296 6.80 -2.93 26.11
N ALA A 297 5.72 -3.70 26.19
CA ALA A 297 5.31 -4.61 25.11
C ALA A 297 5.00 -3.88 23.80
N ILE A 298 4.49 -2.65 23.85
CA ILE A 298 4.12 -1.87 22.66
C ILE A 298 5.20 -0.89 22.20
N PHE A 299 6.36 -0.85 22.85
CA PHE A 299 7.48 0.02 22.48
C PHE A 299 8.63 -0.81 21.90
N LEU A 300 9.32 -0.23 20.91
CA LEU A 300 10.56 -0.79 20.38
C LEU A 300 11.70 -0.56 21.38
N THR A 301 11.90 -1.53 22.27
CA THR A 301 12.97 -1.55 23.26
C THR A 301 14.21 -2.28 22.72
N PRO A 302 15.41 -2.08 23.30
CA PRO A 302 16.64 -2.67 22.76
C PRO A 302 16.62 -4.19 22.62
N ASP A 303 15.90 -4.90 23.49
CA ASP A 303 15.76 -6.37 23.48
C ASP A 303 14.89 -6.90 22.32
N LYS A 304 14.16 -6.02 21.63
CA LYS A 304 13.33 -6.36 20.46
C LYS A 304 14.03 -6.11 19.13
N VAL A 305 15.29 -5.70 19.16
CA VAL A 305 16.09 -5.42 17.95
C VAL A 305 17.26 -6.39 17.89
N GLU A 306 17.41 -7.03 16.74
CA GLU A 306 18.49 -8.00 16.52
C GLU A 306 19.87 -7.34 16.69
N PRO A 307 20.86 -8.03 17.32
CA PRO A 307 22.15 -7.44 17.64
C PRO A 307 22.92 -6.86 16.44
N ASN A 308 22.78 -7.46 15.25
CA ASN A 308 23.46 -7.05 14.03
C ASN A 308 22.93 -5.73 13.44
N VAL A 309 21.68 -5.36 13.75
CA VAL A 309 21.05 -4.11 13.27
C VAL A 309 20.75 -3.12 14.40
N LEU A 310 21.19 -3.42 15.63
CA LEU A 310 20.95 -2.59 16.80
C LEU A 310 21.51 -1.17 16.61
N GLU A 311 22.73 -1.04 16.07
CA GLU A 311 23.38 0.25 15.82
C GLU A 311 22.53 1.15 14.92
N ALA A 312 22.02 0.59 13.81
CA ALA A 312 21.20 1.31 12.84
C ALA A 312 19.89 1.85 13.47
N ASN A 313 19.38 1.18 14.51
CA ASN A 313 18.09 1.49 15.12
C ASN A 313 18.19 2.31 16.42
N LEU A 314 19.39 2.65 16.90
CA LEU A 314 19.56 3.41 18.15
C LEU A 314 18.77 4.73 18.18
N GLY A 315 18.58 5.37 17.02
CA GLY A 315 17.82 6.61 16.90
C GLY A 315 16.31 6.45 17.12
N VAL A 316 15.76 5.26 16.88
CA VAL A 316 14.32 4.99 16.94
C VAL A 316 13.90 4.19 18.18
N ILE A 317 14.85 3.53 18.84
CA ILE A 317 14.61 2.75 20.06
C ILE A 317 14.25 3.65 21.26
N VAL A 318 13.36 3.14 22.11
CA VAL A 318 13.02 3.73 23.40
C VAL A 318 13.60 2.84 24.51
N PRO A 319 14.30 3.38 25.52
CA PRO A 319 14.90 2.55 26.58
C PRO A 319 13.88 1.70 27.35
N ALA A 320 12.70 2.26 27.60
CA ALA A 320 11.53 1.63 28.22
C ALA A 320 10.30 2.52 27.94
N ALA A 321 9.10 1.96 28.08
CA ALA A 321 7.87 2.69 28.00
C ALA A 321 7.87 3.87 28.98
N PRO A 322 7.38 5.06 28.57
CA PRO A 322 7.33 6.21 29.46
C PRO A 322 6.43 5.88 30.67
N PRO A 323 6.86 6.17 31.90
CA PRO A 323 6.01 6.00 33.06
C PRO A 323 4.81 6.96 32.97
N LEU A 324 3.75 6.68 33.72
CA LEU A 324 2.66 7.64 33.85
C LEU A 324 3.20 8.90 34.57
N PRO A 325 2.92 10.12 34.07
CA PRO A 325 3.35 11.33 34.74
C PRO A 325 2.76 11.45 36.15
N GLU A 326 3.55 12.02 37.07
CA GLU A 326 3.10 12.30 38.44
C GLU A 326 1.86 13.22 38.42
N GLY A 327 0.86 12.90 39.23
CA GLY A 327 -0.42 13.63 39.31
C GLY A 327 -1.52 13.11 38.38
N TYR A 328 -1.26 12.05 37.60
CA TYR A 328 -2.27 11.39 36.76
C TYR A 328 -2.69 10.00 37.30
N GLU A 329 -2.25 9.63 38.50
CA GLU A 329 -2.53 8.33 39.12
C GLU A 329 -4.04 8.12 39.35
N ASP A 330 -4.77 9.20 39.67
CA ASP A 330 -6.21 9.17 39.91
C ASP A 330 -7.04 8.98 38.62
N VAL A 331 -6.47 9.31 37.45
CA VAL A 331 -7.15 9.17 36.14
C VAL A 331 -7.34 7.69 35.79
N ILE A 332 -6.48 6.80 36.29
CA ILE A 332 -6.59 5.34 36.14
C ILE A 332 -7.88 4.80 36.80
N THR A 333 -8.41 5.49 37.82
CA THR A 333 -9.51 5.00 38.66
C THR A 333 -10.88 5.58 38.34
N ARG A 334 -10.98 6.54 37.42
CA ARG A 334 -12.28 7.08 36.98
C ARG A 334 -12.85 6.16 35.91
N PRO A 335 -14.05 5.58 36.09
CA PRO A 335 -14.74 4.92 35.00
C PRO A 335 -15.05 5.98 33.93
N GLU A 336 -14.87 5.62 32.65
CA GLU A 336 -15.23 6.48 31.52
C GLU A 336 -16.63 7.06 31.75
N ALA A 337 -16.71 8.38 31.88
CA ALA A 337 -18.00 9.05 31.83
C ALA A 337 -18.53 8.84 30.40
N ALA A 338 -19.65 8.14 30.30
CA ALA A 338 -20.35 7.93 29.04
C ALA A 338 -20.45 9.26 28.28
N THR A 339 -20.00 9.25 27.02
CA THR A 339 -20.21 10.36 26.10
C THR A 339 -21.70 10.67 26.07
N PRO A 340 -22.13 11.94 26.21
CA PRO A 340 -23.54 12.26 26.12
C PRO A 340 -23.98 11.92 24.70
N ALA A 341 -25.00 11.06 24.60
CA ALA A 341 -25.68 10.81 23.34
C ALA A 341 -26.07 12.16 22.75
N SER A 342 -25.64 12.43 21.51
CA SER A 342 -26.17 13.55 20.75
C SER A 342 -27.68 13.39 20.71
N GLU A 343 -28.41 14.32 21.31
CA GLU A 343 -29.86 14.35 21.28
C GLU A 343 -30.30 14.33 19.82
N GLY A 344 -30.98 13.25 19.44
CA GLY A 344 -31.60 13.11 18.13
C GLY A 344 -32.67 14.17 17.96
N GLY A 345 -32.42 15.11 17.05
CA GLY A 345 -33.47 15.86 16.38
C GLY A 345 -34.08 14.95 15.33
N GLY A 346 -35.21 14.34 15.66
CA GLY A 346 -36.01 13.58 14.72
C GLY A 346 -36.81 14.49 13.81
N ASP A 347 -36.85 14.12 12.53
CA ASP A 347 -37.95 14.38 11.64
C ASP A 347 -38.31 13.10 10.89
N ASP A 348 -39.41 12.51 11.37
CA ASP A 348 -40.15 11.40 10.80
C ASP A 348 -40.60 11.72 9.37
N PHE A 349 -40.16 10.94 8.38
CA PHE A 349 -40.81 10.89 7.08
C PHE A 349 -40.68 9.51 6.44
N TRP A 350 -41.54 8.59 6.90
CA TRP A 350 -42.42 7.70 6.12
C TRP A 350 -42.73 6.44 6.93
N GLY A 351 -43.93 6.42 7.51
CA GLY A 351 -44.57 5.21 8.01
C GLY A 351 -45.15 4.36 6.88
N GLY A 352 -45.23 3.06 7.14
CA GLY A 352 -45.90 2.07 6.30
C GLY A 352 -45.92 0.72 7.00
N GLU A 353 -47.01 0.47 7.72
CA GLU A 353 -47.29 -0.68 8.59
C GLU A 353 -47.42 -2.01 7.84
N GLY A 354 -47.13 -3.12 8.54
CA GLY A 354 -47.38 -4.47 8.06
C GLY A 354 -46.89 -5.56 9.01
N GLU A 355 -47.70 -5.85 10.04
CA GLU A 355 -47.50 -6.88 11.07
C GLU A 355 -47.29 -8.31 10.53
N SER A 356 -46.44 -9.11 11.20
CA SER A 356 -46.85 -10.30 11.97
C SER A 356 -45.69 -11.26 12.26
N SER A 357 -45.85 -11.98 13.36
CA SER A 357 -44.84 -12.65 14.17
C SER A 357 -44.77 -14.18 13.99
N ALA A 358 -43.55 -14.70 14.21
CA ALA A 358 -43.15 -16.04 14.72
C ALA A 358 -43.05 -17.23 13.72
N PRO A 359 -42.31 -18.32 14.05
CA PRO A 359 -41.04 -18.45 14.81
C PRO A 359 -39.96 -19.26 14.05
N ALA A 360 -38.80 -19.43 14.69
CA ALA A 360 -37.63 -20.17 14.25
C ALA A 360 -37.88 -21.62 13.80
N THR A 361 -37.18 -22.02 12.73
CA THR A 361 -36.92 -23.41 12.36
C THR A 361 -35.44 -23.59 11.97
N GLU A 362 -34.75 -24.38 12.80
CA GLU A 362 -33.79 -25.44 12.46
C GLU A 362 -32.82 -25.23 11.29
N SER A 363 -31.57 -24.95 11.68
CA SER A 363 -30.32 -25.56 11.20
C SER A 363 -30.32 -26.39 9.91
N GLU A 364 -29.59 -25.90 8.90
CA GLU A 364 -28.91 -26.73 7.90
C GLU A 364 -27.40 -26.38 7.88
N PRO A 365 -26.52 -27.37 7.68
CA PRO A 365 -25.08 -27.22 7.91
C PRO A 365 -24.40 -26.42 6.80
N ALA A 366 -23.43 -25.61 7.22
CA ALA A 366 -22.52 -24.90 6.33
C ALA A 366 -21.80 -25.88 5.39
N ALA A 367 -21.84 -25.57 4.09
CA ALA A 367 -20.98 -26.19 3.09
C ALA A 367 -19.51 -25.94 3.46
N PRO A 368 -18.61 -26.92 3.25
CA PRO A 368 -17.20 -26.74 3.57
C PRO A 368 -16.60 -25.62 2.72
N ALA A 369 -15.83 -24.77 3.40
CA ALA A 369 -15.01 -23.74 2.79
C ALA A 369 -14.16 -24.36 1.66
N ALA A 370 -14.19 -23.73 0.49
CA ALA A 370 -13.20 -23.97 -0.53
C ALA A 370 -11.83 -23.61 0.07
N GLU A 371 -10.91 -24.57 0.03
CA GLU A 371 -9.54 -24.36 0.48
C GLU A 371 -8.94 -23.21 -0.31
N GLY A 372 -8.38 -22.25 0.42
CA GLY A 372 -7.63 -21.16 -0.16
C GLY A 372 -6.38 -21.72 -0.80
N ASP A 373 -6.26 -21.55 -2.12
CA ASP A 373 -5.01 -21.76 -2.83
C ASP A 373 -3.96 -20.83 -2.21
N SER A 374 -3.00 -21.43 -1.52
CA SER A 374 -1.80 -20.78 -1.03
C SER A 374 -1.04 -20.21 -2.23
N PHE A 375 -1.03 -18.89 -2.34
CA PHE A 375 -0.28 -18.08 -3.32
C PHE A 375 1.25 -18.25 -3.25
N TRP A 376 1.76 -19.09 -2.34
CA TRP A 376 3.16 -19.46 -2.23
C TRP A 376 3.31 -20.94 -2.56
N GLY A 377 3.79 -21.25 -3.76
CA GLY A 377 4.07 -22.62 -4.20
C GLY A 377 5.16 -23.27 -3.36
N GLY A 378 4.87 -24.45 -2.81
CA GLY A 378 5.82 -25.32 -2.15
C GLY A 378 6.14 -26.53 -3.04
N ASP A 379 7.43 -26.83 -3.15
CA ASP A 379 8.00 -27.89 -3.97
C ASP A 379 7.55 -29.31 -3.57
N GLY A 380 7.43 -30.16 -4.59
CA GLY A 380 7.29 -31.60 -4.45
C GLY A 380 7.76 -32.31 -5.71
N GLU A 381 9.03 -32.73 -5.72
CA GLU A 381 9.60 -33.62 -6.72
C GLU A 381 8.82 -34.94 -6.81
N SER A 382 8.35 -35.30 -8.01
CA SER A 382 8.26 -36.71 -8.40
C SER A 382 8.31 -36.90 -9.92
N GLU A 383 9.41 -37.54 -10.32
CA GLU A 383 9.59 -38.57 -11.35
C GLU A 383 8.59 -38.67 -12.51
N GLY A 384 9.17 -38.72 -13.72
CA GLY A 384 8.44 -38.64 -14.97
C GLY A 384 7.57 -39.85 -15.32
N SER A 385 6.59 -39.60 -16.18
CA SER A 385 6.13 -40.60 -17.14
C SER A 385 5.51 -39.96 -18.37
N ALA A 386 5.95 -40.52 -19.50
CA ALA A 386 5.54 -40.36 -20.89
C ALA A 386 4.14 -39.79 -21.20
N ALA A 387 4.12 -38.84 -22.14
CA ALA A 387 2.99 -38.58 -23.02
C ALA A 387 2.67 -39.80 -23.90
N PRO A 388 1.39 -40.05 -24.23
CA PRO A 388 1.04 -40.76 -25.44
C PRO A 388 0.54 -39.78 -26.50
N ALA A 389 1.19 -39.84 -27.67
CA ALA A 389 0.65 -39.33 -28.92
C ALA A 389 -0.41 -40.30 -29.48
N SER A 390 -1.46 -39.75 -30.10
CA SER A 390 -2.33 -40.31 -31.17
C SER A 390 -3.56 -39.39 -31.27
N ASP A 391 -4.15 -39.06 -32.42
CA ASP A 391 -4.01 -39.57 -33.77
C ASP A 391 -4.45 -38.47 -34.75
N ALA A 392 -3.74 -38.37 -35.87
CA ALA A 392 -4.22 -37.69 -37.05
C ALA A 392 -5.23 -38.58 -37.78
N THR A 393 -6.41 -38.04 -38.13
CA THR A 393 -7.16 -38.57 -39.28
C THR A 393 -7.58 -37.46 -40.22
N SER A 394 -7.26 -37.74 -41.48
CA SER A 394 -7.45 -37.02 -42.72
C SER A 394 -8.91 -36.86 -43.14
N GLY A 395 -9.22 -35.72 -43.75
CA GLY A 395 -10.43 -35.51 -44.55
C GLY A 395 -10.22 -34.35 -45.52
N THR A 396 -9.74 -34.67 -46.72
CA THR A 396 -9.68 -33.77 -47.88
C THR A 396 -11.07 -33.66 -48.53
N ASP A 397 -11.50 -32.45 -48.90
CA ASP A 397 -12.02 -32.20 -50.25
C ASP A 397 -12.07 -30.70 -50.56
N ALA A 398 -11.74 -30.39 -51.81
CA ALA A 398 -11.47 -29.07 -52.33
C ALA A 398 -12.54 -28.60 -53.33
N SER A 399 -12.52 -27.28 -53.57
CA SER A 399 -12.88 -26.57 -54.81
C SER A 399 -14.30 -26.00 -54.93
N SER A 400 -14.44 -24.66 -54.85
CA SER A 400 -14.31 -23.78 -56.03
C SER A 400 -14.59 -22.30 -55.68
N PRO A 401 -14.11 -21.31 -56.47
CA PRO A 401 -13.90 -19.93 -56.03
C PRO A 401 -14.76 -18.86 -56.76
N THR A 402 -14.51 -17.59 -56.35
CA THR A 402 -14.77 -16.26 -57.00
C THR A 402 -16.11 -15.54 -56.77
N PRO A 403 -16.17 -14.18 -56.87
CA PRO A 403 -15.12 -13.21 -57.24
C PRO A 403 -14.93 -12.00 -56.30
N GLU A 404 -13.85 -11.27 -56.61
CA GLU A 404 -13.46 -9.92 -56.18
C GLU A 404 -14.60 -8.89 -56.17
N ALA A 405 -14.54 -7.97 -55.20
CA ALA A 405 -15.22 -6.68 -55.25
C ALA A 405 -14.19 -5.56 -55.04
N THR A 406 -14.14 -4.66 -56.02
CA THR A 406 -13.36 -3.43 -56.09
C THR A 406 -13.79 -2.40 -55.03
N PRO A 407 -12.92 -1.42 -54.68
CA PRO A 407 -13.19 -0.45 -53.62
C PRO A 407 -14.16 0.64 -54.08
N ALA A 408 -14.99 1.14 -53.15
CA ALA A 408 -15.78 2.34 -53.33
C ALA A 408 -15.19 3.46 -52.46
N GLU A 409 -14.74 4.51 -53.14
CA GLU A 409 -14.39 5.81 -52.59
C GLU A 409 -15.67 6.61 -52.26
N ASP A 410 -15.49 7.64 -51.42
CA ASP A 410 -16.36 8.79 -51.18
C ASP A 410 -17.58 8.67 -50.25
N ALA A 411 -17.39 9.16 -49.01
CA ALA A 411 -18.43 9.92 -48.29
C ALA A 411 -17.77 10.87 -47.28
N GLU A 412 -17.45 12.08 -47.75
CA GLU A 412 -17.19 13.24 -46.89
C GLU A 412 -18.49 13.79 -46.26
N SER A 413 -18.29 14.49 -45.14
CA SER A 413 -19.13 15.55 -44.58
C SER A 413 -20.35 15.15 -43.72
N PHE A 414 -20.13 15.11 -42.41
CA PHE A 414 -21.18 15.34 -41.42
C PHE A 414 -20.57 15.98 -40.17
N TRP A 415 -20.27 17.29 -40.24
CA TRP A 415 -20.43 18.32 -39.19
C TRP A 415 -19.71 19.61 -39.62
N GLY A 416 -20.48 20.69 -39.77
CA GLY A 416 -19.98 22.04 -40.04
C GLY A 416 -20.94 23.08 -39.49
N ASN A 417 -20.74 23.49 -38.23
CA ASN A 417 -20.53 24.87 -37.77
C ASN A 417 -20.29 24.89 -36.26
#